data_AF-A0A4R7T7E8-F1
#
_entry.id   AF-A0A4R7T7E8-F1
#
_cell.length_a   1.000
_cell.length_b   1.000
_cell.length_c   1.000
_cell.angle_alpha   90.00
_cell.angle_beta   90.00
_cell.angle_gamma   90.00
#
_symmetry.space_group_name_H-M   'P 1'
#
loop_
_entity.id
_entity.type
_entity.pdbx_description
1 polymer ?
#
loop_
_entity_poly.entity_id
_entity_poly.type
_entity_poly.pdbx_seq_one_letter_code
_entity_poly.pdbx_strand_id
1 'polypeptide(L)' 'MLIDCDACVMRGPGCRDCVVTVLLGMPPEQSSIRVDDEELAALGVLAESGLVPPLRLVHAVSSVEPNAAAEGDPAADAV' A
#
# COMPACT_ATOMS: atom_id res chain seq x y z
N MET A 1 16.26 20.55 11.12
CA MET A 1 14.93 21.21 11.09
C MET A 1 14.04 20.45 12.07
N LEU A 2 13.41 21.13 13.02
CA LEU A 2 12.55 20.53 14.04
C LEU A 2 11.10 20.97 13.77
N ILE A 3 10.18 20.02 13.72
CA ILE A 3 8.74 20.28 13.59
C ILE A 3 8.12 20.06 14.97
N ASP A 4 7.55 21.12 15.54
CA ASP A 4 6.82 21.09 16.81
C ASP A 4 5.32 21.09 16.53
N CYS A 5 4.71 19.90 16.61
CA CYS A 5 3.28 19.73 16.41
C CYS A 5 2.43 20.29 17.57
N ASP A 6 2.99 20.46 18.76
CA ASP A 6 2.26 20.99 19.92
C ASP A 6 2.08 22.51 19.86
N ALA A 7 3.03 23.23 19.23
CA ALA A 7 2.94 24.66 18.96
C ALA A 7 2.29 25.02 17.60
N CYS A 8 1.89 24.02 16.80
CA CYS A 8 1.36 24.25 15.46
C CYS A 8 -0.07 24.80 15.51
N VAL A 9 -0.27 26.04 15.02
CA VAL A 9 -1.61 26.68 14.98
C VAL A 9 -2.60 25.98 14.05
N MET A 10 -2.11 25.17 13.10
CA MET A 10 -2.93 24.35 12.20
C MET A 10 -3.21 22.95 12.77
N ARG A 11 -2.76 22.64 14.00
CA ARG A 11 -3.01 21.35 14.64
C ARG A 11 -4.50 21.11 14.82
N GLY A 12 -5.01 20.10 14.12
CA GLY A 12 -6.45 19.86 13.97
C GLY A 12 -6.93 20.23 12.57
N PRO A 13 -7.17 21.53 12.26
CA PRO A 13 -7.82 21.93 11.01
C PRO A 13 -7.00 21.63 9.75
N GLY A 14 -5.67 21.64 9.83
CA GLY A 14 -4.78 21.39 8.69
C GLY A 14 -3.89 20.15 8.86
N CYS A 15 -4.21 19.25 9.79
CA CYS A 15 -3.38 18.06 10.01
C CYS A 15 -3.56 17.02 8.90
N ARG A 16 -4.75 16.92 8.30
CA ARG A 16 -5.05 15.89 7.28
C ARG A 16 -4.32 16.13 5.96
N ASP A 17 -3.96 17.37 5.69
CA ASP A 17 -3.24 17.86 4.50
C ASP A 17 -1.79 18.29 4.83
N CYS A 18 -1.31 18.06 6.05
CA CYS A 18 0.06 18.36 6.46
C CYS A 18 1.08 17.38 5.84
N VAL A 19 2.26 17.88 5.45
CA VAL A 19 3.39 17.06 4.95
C VAL A 19 3.82 15.95 5.93
N VAL A 20 3.62 16.15 7.25
CA VAL A 20 3.94 15.15 8.27
C VAL A 20 3.07 13.89 8.10
N THR A 21 1.79 14.04 7.78
CA THR A 21 0.85 12.93 7.53
C THR A 21 1.24 12.16 6.26
N VAL A 22 1.76 12.85 5.24
CA VAL A 22 2.28 12.21 4.03
C VAL A 22 3.54 11.39 4.33
N LEU A 23 4.45 11.93 5.17
CA LEU A 23 5.72 11.28 5.48
C LEU A 23 5.60 10.11 6.46
N LEU A 24 4.69 10.19 7.44
CA LEU A 24 4.52 9.18 8.48
C LEU A 24 3.37 8.20 8.20
N GLY A 25 2.55 8.45 7.18
CA GLY A 25 1.38 7.65 6.86
C GLY A 25 0.16 8.02 7.71
N MET A 26 -0.99 7.51 7.30
CA MET A 26 -2.25 7.69 8.01
C MET A 26 -2.26 6.85 9.31
N PRO A 27 -2.80 7.34 10.45
CA PRO A 27 -2.87 6.56 11.68
C PRO A 27 -3.59 5.21 11.47
N PRO A 28 -3.19 4.12 12.15
CA PRO A 28 -3.73 2.78 11.96
C PRO A 28 -5.25 2.72 12.17
N GLU A 29 -5.78 3.52 13.10
CA GLU A 29 -7.23 3.65 13.34
C GLU A 29 -8.02 4.31 12.20
N GLN A 30 -7.35 4.89 11.20
CA GLN A 30 -7.95 5.47 10.00
C GLN A 30 -7.62 4.65 8.74
N SER A 31 -7.04 3.45 8.91
CA SER A 31 -6.51 2.63 7.80
C SER A 31 -7.54 1.75 7.10
N SER A 32 -8.77 1.68 7.60
CA SER A 32 -9.84 0.92 6.92
C SER A 32 -10.62 1.82 5.97
N ILE A 33 -10.15 1.93 4.73
CA ILE A 33 -10.94 2.47 3.62
C ILE A 33 -11.76 1.31 3.04
N ARG A 34 -13.08 1.51 2.98
CA ARG A 34 -14.00 0.66 2.24
C ARG A 34 -13.95 1.12 0.79
N VAL A 35 -13.57 0.22 -0.13
CA VAL A 35 -13.68 0.42 -1.58
C VAL A 35 -14.64 -0.65 -2.08
N ASP A 36 -15.65 -0.26 -2.86
CA ASP A 36 -16.51 -1.21 -3.56
C ASP A 36 -15.96 -1.60 -4.94
N ASP A 37 -16.66 -2.51 -5.64
CA ASP A 37 -16.21 -3.06 -6.91
C ASP A 37 -16.16 -2.00 -8.03
N GLU A 38 -17.08 -1.04 -8.01
CA GLU A 38 -17.16 0.04 -9.00
C GLU A 38 -16.00 1.03 -8.79
N GLU A 39 -15.74 1.38 -7.53
CA GLU A 39 -14.60 2.22 -7.14
C GLU A 39 -13.27 1.53 -7.44
N LEU A 40 -13.16 0.22 -7.19
CA LEU A 40 -11.98 -0.58 -7.56
C LEU A 40 -11.74 -0.55 -9.08
N ALA A 41 -12.79 -0.70 -9.87
CA ALA A 41 -12.69 -0.61 -11.33
C ALA A 41 -12.25 0.78 -11.79
N ALA A 42 -12.81 1.84 -11.20
CA ALA A 42 -12.40 3.22 -11.50
C ALA A 42 -10.92 3.46 -11.16
N LEU A 43 -10.46 3.00 -10.00
CA LEU A 43 -9.05 3.08 -9.62
C LEU A 43 -8.14 2.28 -10.57
N GLY A 44 -8.62 1.15 -11.11
CA GLY A 44 -7.94 0.39 -12.15
C GLY A 44 -7.70 1.21 -13.42
N VAL A 45 -8.73 1.91 -13.92
CA VAL A 45 -8.61 2.80 -15.10
C VAL A 45 -7.61 3.93 -14.86
N LEU A 46 -7.62 4.52 -13.66
CA LEU A 46 -6.67 5.55 -13.28
C LEU A 46 -5.23 5.00 -13.24
N ALA A 47 -5.05 3.76 -12.79
CA ALA A 47 -3.75 3.11 -12.77
C ALA A 47 -3.24 2.78 -14.18
N GLU A 48 -4.10 2.24 -15.04
CA GLU A 48 -3.78 1.93 -16.44
C GLU A 48 -3.39 3.17 -17.25
N SER A 49 -4.01 4.31 -16.93
CA SER A 49 -3.66 5.62 -17.51
C SER A 49 -2.45 6.30 -16.88
N GLY A 50 -1.88 5.72 -15.81
CA GLY A 50 -0.69 6.24 -15.12
C GLY A 50 -0.95 7.43 -14.19
N LEU A 51 -2.22 7.70 -13.85
CA LEU A 51 -2.61 8.79 -12.95
C LEU A 51 -2.44 8.41 -11.47
N VAL A 52 -2.47 7.10 -11.15
CA VAL A 52 -2.18 6.57 -9.82
C VAL A 52 -1.25 5.34 -9.92
N PRO A 53 -0.54 4.97 -8.85
CA PRO A 53 0.21 3.72 -8.82
C PRO A 53 -0.69 2.48 -9.03
N PRO A 54 -0.17 1.37 -9.58
CA PRO A 54 -0.92 0.12 -9.72
C PRO A 54 -1.50 -0.38 -8.39
N LEU A 55 -2.70 -0.94 -8.44
CA LEU A 55 -3.37 -1.51 -7.27
C LEU A 55 -2.59 -2.72 -6.73
N ARG A 56 -2.00 -2.59 -5.54
CA ARG A 56 -1.25 -3.64 -4.83
C ARG A 56 -2.06 -4.17 -3.64
N LEU A 57 -3.23 -4.72 -3.93
CA LEU A 57 -4.11 -5.28 -2.91
C LEU A 57 -3.57 -6.64 -2.46
N VAL A 58 -2.70 -6.63 -1.44
CA VAL A 58 -2.19 -7.84 -0.81
C VAL A 58 -3.03 -8.16 0.43
N HIS A 59 -3.54 -9.38 0.48
CA HIS A 59 -4.23 -9.88 1.66
C HIS A 59 -3.24 -10.59 2.58
N ALA A 60 -3.30 -10.29 3.87
CA ALA A 60 -2.59 -11.09 4.86
C ALA A 60 -3.16 -12.50 4.85
N VAL A 61 -2.30 -13.48 4.61
CA VAL A 61 -2.61 -14.91 4.72
C VAL A 61 -2.08 -15.44 6.05
N SER A 62 -2.76 -16.42 6.64
CA SER A 62 -2.40 -16.98 7.95
C SER A 62 -1.12 -17.82 7.93
N SER A 63 -0.74 -18.35 6.77
CA SER A 63 0.51 -19.08 6.52
C SER A 63 0.90 -18.92 5.04
N VAL A 64 2.21 -18.86 4.76
CA VAL A 64 2.76 -18.95 3.40
C VAL A 64 3.36 -20.33 3.23
N GLU A 65 2.81 -21.13 2.33
CA GLU A 65 3.46 -22.38 1.90
C GLU A 65 4.41 -22.05 0.74
N PRO A 66 5.71 -22.44 0.81
CA PRO A 66 6.62 -22.25 -0.30
C PRO A 66 6.14 -23.05 -1.51
N ASN A 67 6.07 -22.39 -2.67
CA ASN A 67 5.70 -23.04 -3.92
C ASN A 67 6.81 -24.01 -4.36
N ALA A 68 6.70 -25.28 -3.98
CA ALA A 68 7.67 -26.34 -4.30
C ALA A 68 7.76 -26.66 -5.81
N ALA A 69 6.91 -26.09 -6.66
CA ALA A 69 6.94 -26.33 -8.11
C ALA A 69 8.07 -25.57 -8.85
N ALA A 70 8.89 -24.78 -8.15
CA ALA A 70 10.02 -24.04 -8.75
C ALA A 70 11.39 -24.71 -8.55
N GLU A 71 11.49 -25.78 -7.76
CA GLU A 71 12.77 -26.46 -7.47
C GLU A 71 12.80 -27.90 -8.02
N GLY A 72 13.42 -28.09 -9.18
CA GLY A 72 14.03 -29.36 -9.60
C GLY A 72 13.56 -29.99 -10.92
N ASP A 73 14.16 -29.59 -12.04
CA ASP A 73 14.40 -30.49 -13.17
C ASP A 73 15.87 -30.99 -13.09
N PRO A 74 16.13 -32.23 -12.64
CA PRO A 74 17.49 -32.77 -12.56
C PRO A 74 17.98 -33.41 -13.88
N ALA A 75 17.38 -33.10 -15.04
CA ALA A 75 17.69 -33.81 -16.29
C ALA A 75 18.86 -33.22 -17.12
N ALA A 76 19.59 -32.21 -16.62
CA ALA A 76 20.59 -31.49 -17.42
C ALA A 76 22.07 -31.87 -17.20
N ASP A 77 22.42 -32.72 -16.22
CA ASP A 77 23.84 -33.07 -15.97
C ASP A 77 24.05 -34.57 -15.64
N ALA A 78 24.04 -35.42 -16.66
CA ALA A 78 24.90 -36.62 -16.71
C ALA A 78 25.03 -37.14 -18.16
N VAL A 79 26.23 -36.97 -18.70
CA VAL A 79 26.79 -37.51 -19.93
C VAL A 79 27.11 -39.01 -19.79
#